data_AF-A0A382WVW1-F1
#
_entry.id   AF-A0A382WVW1-F1
#
_cell.length_a   1.000
_cell.length_b   1.000
_cell.length_c   1.000
_cell.angle_alpha   90.00
_cell.angle_beta   90.00
_cell.angle_gamma   90.00
#
_symmetry.space_group_name_H-M   'P 1'
#
loop_
_entity.id
_entity.type
_entity.pdbx_description
1 polymer ?
#
loop_
_entity_poly.entity_id
_entity_poly.type
_entity_poly.pdbx_seq_one_letter_code
_entity_poly.pdbx_strand_id
1 'polypeptide(L)'
;AAVTDNLKKVVETLKSRVTGGSQLSAAMEEQSAIFSNFYVKMVQAGEASGTLPMILAQIRDFTERDMEARAKVKKALRYPMFVFGALFIAGYAQVAFVLPKMAKTLFSGMESLPLPTRIMLGVSDFATQYGLIFFVCMAVGIALLKYYIGTPDGGYNFDLLKLNLPKFGAMVRSSVTARFAKMLNVLTSSGVQVVDALSIAAETVDNMVFEKALKKAKKDVLGGIPMSVALESKYMPAMAIGLISIGERSGALSEMLEGVAEYFTSDMEEKMEGV
;
A
#
# COMPACT_ATOMS: atom_id res chain seq x y z
N ALA A 1 -19.42 -13.71 -18.92
CA ALA A 1 -18.35 -14.01 -19.88
C ALA A 1 -17.03 -13.53 -19.30
N ALA A 2 -16.00 -14.38 -19.22
CA ALA A 2 -14.67 -13.97 -18.77
C ALA A 2 -14.10 -12.94 -19.77
N VAL A 3 -13.77 -11.74 -19.32
CA VAL A 3 -13.51 -10.55 -20.16
C VAL A 3 -12.10 -10.56 -20.79
N THR A 4 -11.23 -11.48 -20.39
CA THR A 4 -9.86 -11.62 -20.92
C THR A 4 -9.47 -13.09 -21.12
N ASP A 5 -8.58 -13.35 -22.08
CA ASP A 5 -8.06 -14.70 -22.37
C ASP A 5 -7.39 -15.34 -21.16
N ASN A 6 -6.73 -14.53 -20.33
CA ASN A 6 -6.12 -15.01 -19.10
C ASN A 6 -7.16 -15.53 -18.10
N LEU A 7 -8.25 -14.76 -17.88
CA LEU A 7 -9.33 -15.19 -17.00
C LEU A 7 -10.00 -16.47 -17.51
N LYS A 8 -10.18 -16.61 -18.83
CA LYS A 8 -10.72 -17.83 -19.43
C LYS A 8 -9.85 -19.05 -19.11
N LYS A 9 -8.53 -18.95 -19.34
CA LYS A 9 -7.58 -20.03 -19.03
C LYS A 9 -7.60 -20.44 -17.56
N VAL A 10 -7.67 -19.47 -16.66
CA VAL A 10 -7.72 -19.71 -15.21
C VAL A 10 -9.00 -20.44 -14.85
N VAL A 11 -10.16 -19.97 -15.30
CA VAL A 11 -11.45 -20.61 -15.02
C VAL A 11 -11.51 -22.02 -15.62
N GLU A 12 -11.00 -22.24 -16.82
CA GLU A 12 -10.92 -23.56 -17.44
C GLU A 12 -10.02 -24.52 -16.64
N THR A 13 -8.89 -24.02 -16.14
CA THR A 13 -7.99 -24.78 -15.27
C THR A 13 -8.69 -25.16 -13.97
N LEU A 14 -9.29 -24.18 -13.27
CA LEU A 14 -10.04 -24.43 -12.03
C LEU A 14 -11.16 -25.45 -12.25
N LYS A 15 -11.96 -25.27 -13.32
CA LYS A 15 -13.03 -26.20 -13.68
C LYS A 15 -12.48 -27.60 -13.88
N SER A 16 -11.41 -27.76 -14.67
CA SER A 16 -10.81 -29.06 -14.95
C SER A 16 -10.35 -29.75 -13.67
N ARG A 17 -9.61 -29.06 -12.79
CA ARG A 17 -9.12 -29.60 -11.52
C ARG A 17 -10.27 -30.01 -10.59
N VAL A 18 -11.28 -29.16 -10.43
CA VAL A 18 -12.45 -29.44 -9.58
C VAL A 18 -13.28 -30.60 -10.13
N THR A 19 -13.54 -30.64 -11.44
CA THR A 19 -14.23 -31.78 -12.07
C THR A 19 -13.42 -33.08 -11.99
N GLY A 20 -12.09 -32.98 -11.87
CA GLY A 20 -11.19 -34.10 -11.61
C GLY A 20 -11.13 -34.54 -10.14
N GLY A 21 -11.94 -33.94 -9.25
CA GLY A 21 -12.06 -34.31 -7.84
C GLY A 21 -11.13 -33.55 -6.89
N SER A 22 -10.39 -32.54 -7.37
CA SER A 22 -9.59 -31.67 -6.49
C SER A 22 -10.48 -30.68 -5.75
N GLN A 23 -10.07 -30.27 -4.55
CA GLN A 23 -10.66 -29.12 -3.87
C GLN A 23 -10.41 -27.84 -4.69
N LEU A 24 -11.36 -26.90 -4.64
CA LEU A 24 -11.26 -25.59 -5.26
C LEU A 24 -10.08 -24.80 -4.68
N SER A 25 -9.86 -24.86 -3.36
CA SER A 25 -8.72 -24.21 -2.73
C SER A 25 -7.38 -24.70 -3.28
N ALA A 26 -7.21 -26.02 -3.45
CA ALA A 26 -6.00 -26.60 -4.04
C ALA A 26 -5.80 -26.16 -5.50
N ALA A 27 -6.88 -26.12 -6.30
CA ALA A 27 -6.82 -25.63 -7.67
C ALA A 27 -6.47 -24.13 -7.75
N MET A 28 -6.93 -23.32 -6.79
CA MET A 28 -6.56 -21.90 -6.67
C MET A 28 -5.12 -21.71 -6.22
N GLU A 29 -4.59 -22.56 -5.34
CA GLU A 29 -3.21 -22.51 -4.86
C GLU A 29 -2.19 -22.72 -5.99
N GLU A 30 -2.49 -23.60 -6.94
CA GLU A 30 -1.69 -23.78 -8.16
C GLU A 30 -1.62 -22.52 -9.04
N GLN A 31 -2.57 -21.61 -8.87
CA GLN A 31 -2.67 -20.33 -9.57
C GLN A 31 -2.29 -19.16 -8.65
N SER A 32 -1.25 -19.34 -7.81
CA SER A 32 -0.77 -18.36 -6.81
C SER A 32 -0.38 -16.99 -7.35
N ALA A 33 -0.05 -16.89 -8.66
CA ALA A 33 0.17 -15.60 -9.32
C ALA A 33 -1.11 -14.74 -9.41
N ILE A 34 -2.28 -15.35 -9.22
CA ILE A 34 -3.60 -14.74 -9.40
C ILE A 34 -4.36 -14.75 -8.08
N PHE A 35 -4.35 -15.88 -7.37
CA PHE A 35 -4.99 -16.00 -6.06
C PHE A 35 -3.94 -15.86 -4.96
N SER A 36 -4.05 -14.78 -4.20
CA SER A 36 -3.26 -14.62 -2.98
C SER A 36 -3.63 -15.70 -1.96
N ASN A 37 -2.70 -15.96 -1.03
CA ASN A 37 -2.88 -16.87 0.10
C ASN A 37 -4.19 -16.61 0.86
N PHE A 38 -4.58 -15.35 1.00
CA PHE A 38 -5.86 -14.95 1.57
C PHE A 38 -7.07 -15.62 0.91
N TYR A 39 -7.20 -15.54 -0.42
CA TYR A 39 -8.36 -16.10 -1.12
C TYR A 39 -8.36 -17.63 -1.05
N VAL A 40 -7.18 -18.25 -1.18
CA VAL A 40 -7.01 -19.70 -1.08
C VAL A 40 -7.48 -20.21 0.29
N LYS A 41 -7.04 -19.55 1.38
CA LYS A 41 -7.36 -19.97 2.75
C LYS A 41 -8.81 -19.71 3.13
N MET A 42 -9.40 -18.63 2.65
CA MET A 42 -10.84 -18.38 2.80
C MET A 42 -11.66 -19.50 2.14
N VAL A 43 -11.35 -19.82 0.88
CA VAL A 43 -12.03 -20.90 0.17
C VAL A 43 -11.80 -22.25 0.87
N GLN A 44 -10.59 -22.53 1.32
CA GLN A 44 -10.27 -23.75 2.08
C GLN A 44 -11.12 -23.87 3.35
N ALA A 45 -11.28 -22.78 4.10
CA ALA A 45 -12.13 -22.75 5.28
C ALA A 45 -13.61 -23.01 4.93
N GLY A 46 -14.11 -22.36 3.87
CA GLY A 46 -15.47 -22.56 3.36
C GLY A 46 -15.75 -23.96 2.83
N GLU A 47 -14.75 -24.62 2.25
CA GLU A 47 -14.83 -26.01 1.82
C GLU A 47 -14.88 -26.96 3.03
N ALA A 48 -14.04 -26.73 4.04
CA ALA A 48 -14.00 -27.55 5.24
C ALA A 48 -15.27 -27.42 6.11
N SER A 49 -15.87 -26.23 6.16
CA SER A 49 -17.08 -25.94 6.93
C SER A 49 -18.38 -26.12 6.15
N GLY A 50 -18.31 -26.33 4.83
CA GLY A 50 -19.47 -26.35 3.94
C GLY A 50 -20.13 -24.97 3.74
N THR A 51 -19.50 -23.87 4.15
CA THR A 51 -20.05 -22.50 4.05
C THR A 51 -19.52 -21.72 2.85
N LEU A 52 -19.05 -22.41 1.79
CA LEU A 52 -18.46 -21.79 0.60
C LEU A 52 -19.29 -20.63 -0.01
N PRO A 53 -20.64 -20.69 -0.13
CA PRO A 53 -21.42 -19.56 -0.62
C PRO A 53 -21.28 -18.28 0.23
N MET A 54 -21.22 -18.43 1.55
CA MET A 54 -21.02 -17.32 2.49
C MET A 54 -19.61 -16.74 2.35
N ILE A 55 -18.59 -17.59 2.26
CA ILE A 55 -17.20 -17.16 2.06
C ILE A 55 -17.04 -16.40 0.74
N LEU A 56 -17.63 -16.89 -0.35
CA LEU A 56 -17.59 -16.20 -1.64
C LEU A 56 -18.29 -14.84 -1.59
N ALA A 57 -19.40 -14.71 -0.84
CA ALA A 57 -20.04 -13.43 -0.61
C ALA A 57 -19.14 -12.46 0.20
N GLN A 58 -18.45 -12.96 1.22
CA GLN A 58 -17.53 -12.14 2.01
C GLN A 58 -16.29 -11.71 1.22
N ILE A 59 -15.77 -12.58 0.35
CA ILE A 59 -14.69 -12.27 -0.60
C ILE A 59 -15.12 -11.16 -1.56
N ARG A 60 -16.35 -11.24 -2.09
CA ARG A 60 -16.93 -10.18 -2.94
C ARG A 60 -16.96 -8.86 -2.19
N ASP A 61 -17.59 -8.82 -1.02
CA ASP A 61 -17.77 -7.59 -0.24
C ASP A 61 -16.42 -6.98 0.18
N PHE A 62 -15.45 -7.81 0.54
CA PHE A 62 -14.09 -7.37 0.82
C PHE A 62 -13.44 -6.71 -0.40
N THR A 63 -13.53 -7.38 -1.56
CA THR A 63 -12.89 -6.96 -2.81
C THR A 63 -13.52 -5.69 -3.38
N GLU A 64 -14.84 -5.56 -3.34
CA GLU A 64 -15.54 -4.34 -3.74
C GLU A 64 -15.08 -3.13 -2.92
N ARG A 65 -15.07 -3.25 -1.59
CA ARG A 65 -14.57 -2.20 -0.70
C ARG A 65 -13.09 -1.87 -0.94
N ASP A 66 -12.24 -2.87 -1.20
CA ASP A 66 -10.81 -2.62 -1.51
C ASP A 66 -10.64 -1.88 -2.84
N MET A 67 -11.41 -2.24 -3.87
CA MET A 67 -11.43 -1.55 -5.16
C MET A 67 -11.89 -0.10 -5.02
N GLU A 68 -12.94 0.16 -4.24
CA GLU A 68 -13.42 1.51 -3.95
C GLU A 68 -12.37 2.36 -3.22
N ALA A 69 -11.75 1.81 -2.18
CA ALA A 69 -10.69 2.48 -1.43
C ALA A 69 -9.49 2.82 -2.33
N ARG A 70 -9.01 1.87 -3.14
CA ARG A 70 -7.94 2.10 -4.12
C ARG A 70 -8.32 3.17 -5.15
N ALA A 71 -9.57 3.16 -5.61
CA ALA A 71 -10.07 4.15 -6.56
C ALA A 71 -10.11 5.56 -5.94
N LYS A 72 -10.56 5.69 -4.68
CA LYS A 72 -10.54 6.96 -3.93
C LYS A 72 -9.12 7.50 -3.78
N VAL A 73 -8.17 6.68 -3.33
CA VAL A 73 -6.75 7.07 -3.21
C VAL A 73 -6.18 7.53 -4.55
N LYS A 74 -6.44 6.77 -5.63
CA LYS A 74 -5.98 7.13 -6.98
C LYS A 74 -6.59 8.44 -7.49
N LYS A 75 -7.85 8.73 -7.13
CA LYS A 75 -8.52 10.00 -7.47
C LYS A 75 -7.91 11.16 -6.68
N ALA A 76 -7.71 11.00 -5.37
CA ALA A 76 -7.14 12.03 -4.50
C ALA A 76 -5.74 12.46 -4.96
N LEU A 77 -4.88 11.50 -5.34
CA LEU A 77 -3.51 11.77 -5.79
C LEU A 77 -3.41 12.34 -7.22
N ARG A 78 -4.49 12.26 -8.01
CA ARG A 78 -4.46 12.69 -9.42
C ARG A 78 -4.26 14.20 -9.54
N TYR A 79 -4.97 14.99 -8.73
CA TYR A 79 -4.89 16.44 -8.78
C TYR A 79 -3.51 16.96 -8.35
N PRO A 80 -2.95 16.54 -7.19
CA PRO A 80 -1.58 16.90 -6.81
C PRO A 80 -0.55 16.55 -7.89
N MET A 81 -0.59 15.33 -8.44
CA MET A 81 0.36 14.94 -9.50
C MET A 81 0.28 15.83 -10.74
N PHE A 82 -0.94 16.21 -11.16
CA PHE A 82 -1.12 17.12 -12.29
C PHE A 82 -0.56 18.52 -12.00
N VAL A 83 -0.88 19.10 -10.84
CA VAL A 83 -0.44 20.45 -10.46
C VAL A 83 1.08 20.49 -10.29
N PHE A 84 1.68 19.55 -9.55
CA PHE A 84 3.13 19.48 -9.40
C PHE A 84 3.84 19.25 -10.73
N GLY A 85 3.28 18.40 -11.61
CA GLY A 85 3.79 18.20 -12.96
C GLY A 85 3.77 19.50 -13.79
N ALA A 86 2.64 20.22 -13.80
CA ALA A 86 2.51 21.48 -14.51
C ALA A 86 3.46 22.55 -13.96
N LEU A 87 3.57 22.70 -12.64
CA LEU A 87 4.49 23.62 -11.98
C LEU A 87 5.95 23.28 -12.28
N PHE A 88 6.30 21.99 -12.28
CA PHE A 88 7.65 21.54 -12.61
C PHE A 88 8.02 21.87 -14.06
N ILE A 89 7.11 21.60 -15.01
CA ILE A 89 7.32 21.92 -16.43
C ILE A 89 7.41 23.43 -16.65
N ALA A 90 6.49 24.21 -16.07
CA ALA A 90 6.48 25.66 -16.17
C ALA A 90 7.74 26.29 -15.55
N GLY A 91 8.13 25.83 -14.35
CA GLY A 91 9.34 26.26 -13.67
C GLY A 91 10.61 25.93 -14.47
N TYR A 92 10.68 24.72 -15.02
CA TYR A 92 11.78 24.34 -15.92
C TYR A 92 11.82 25.23 -17.16
N ALA A 93 10.70 25.47 -17.83
CA ALA A 93 10.64 26.33 -19.01
C ALA A 93 11.04 27.78 -18.69
N GLN A 94 10.65 28.30 -17.51
CA GLN A 94 11.05 29.62 -17.05
C GLN A 94 12.57 29.70 -16.86
N VAL A 95 13.17 28.72 -16.18
CA VAL A 95 14.61 28.67 -15.93
C VAL A 95 15.42 28.43 -17.21
N ALA A 96 14.97 27.55 -18.09
CA ALA A 96 15.69 27.19 -19.30
C ALA A 96 15.54 28.23 -20.42
N PHE A 97 14.36 28.84 -20.63
CA PHE A 97 14.13 29.70 -21.79
C PHE A 97 13.98 31.19 -21.46
N VAL A 98 13.36 31.53 -20.32
CA VAL A 98 13.02 32.92 -19.98
C VAL A 98 14.18 33.63 -19.29
N LEU A 99 14.77 33.01 -18.27
CA LEU A 99 15.88 33.60 -17.52
C LEU A 99 17.10 33.97 -18.38
N PRO A 100 17.61 33.12 -19.29
CA PRO A 100 18.81 33.46 -20.04
C PRO A 100 18.54 34.58 -21.06
N LYS A 101 17.32 34.66 -21.61
CA LYS A 101 16.90 35.78 -22.47
C LYS A 101 16.89 37.11 -21.71
N MET A 102 16.31 37.15 -20.51
CA MET A 102 16.29 38.34 -19.67
C MET A 102 17.68 38.75 -19.20
N ALA A 103 18.52 37.79 -18.81
CA ALA A 103 19.86 38.09 -18.35
C ALA A 103 20.76 38.65 -19.47
N LYS A 104 20.65 38.10 -20.69
CA LYS A 104 21.38 38.60 -21.87
C LYS A 104 20.99 40.03 -22.25
N THR A 105 19.73 40.44 -22.05
CA THR A 105 19.28 41.80 -22.39
C THR A 105 19.53 42.82 -21.29
N LEU A 106 19.42 42.43 -20.02
CA LEU A 106 19.55 43.35 -18.88
C LEU A 106 20.99 43.54 -18.40
N PHE A 107 21.85 42.53 -18.58
CA PHE A 107 23.18 42.51 -17.95
C PHE A 107 24.36 42.49 -18.94
N SER A 108 24.10 42.69 -20.23
CA SER A 108 25.12 42.71 -21.30
C SER A 108 26.16 43.84 -21.19
N GLY A 109 25.91 44.86 -20.35
CA GLY A 109 26.78 46.03 -20.18
C GLY A 109 27.45 46.16 -18.81
N MET A 110 27.33 45.18 -17.91
CA MET A 110 27.99 45.22 -16.58
C MET A 110 29.27 44.37 -16.57
N GLU A 111 30.40 44.96 -16.15
CA GLU A 111 31.70 44.26 -16.06
C GLU A 111 31.73 43.14 -15.01
N SER A 112 30.89 43.21 -13.97
CA SER A 112 30.84 42.18 -12.93
C SER A 112 29.42 41.88 -12.46
N LEU A 113 28.95 40.67 -12.73
CA LEU A 113 27.66 40.18 -12.23
C LEU A 113 27.76 39.82 -10.74
N PRO A 114 26.81 40.27 -9.90
CA PRO A 114 26.66 39.81 -8.52
C PRO A 114 26.52 38.28 -8.42
N LEU A 115 26.98 37.71 -7.30
CA LEU A 115 27.00 36.25 -7.09
C LEU A 115 25.64 35.57 -7.34
N PRO A 116 24.48 36.09 -6.87
CA PRO A 116 23.19 35.46 -7.10
C PRO A 116 22.84 35.34 -8.59
N THR A 117 23.13 36.38 -9.39
CA THR A 117 22.89 36.39 -10.84
C THR A 117 23.78 35.40 -11.57
N ARG A 118 25.03 35.21 -11.12
CA ARG A 118 25.95 34.24 -11.71
C ARG A 118 25.55 32.79 -11.42
N ILE A 119 25.11 32.51 -10.19
CA ILE A 119 24.57 31.19 -9.82
C ILE A 119 23.33 30.88 -10.65
N MET A 120 22.41 31.85 -10.74
CA MET A 120 21.18 31.73 -11.51
C MET A 120 21.44 31.46 -13.01
N LEU A 121 22.38 32.19 -13.63
CA LEU A 121 22.81 31.94 -15.00
C LEU A 121 23.45 30.57 -15.18
N GLY A 122 24.31 30.14 -14.24
CA GLY A 122 24.90 28.80 -14.27
C GLY A 122 23.86 27.68 -14.20
N VAL A 123 22.81 27.83 -13.39
CA VAL A 123 21.69 26.88 -13.34
C VAL A 123 20.90 26.86 -14.66
N SER A 124 20.71 28.03 -15.28
CA SER A 124 20.02 28.16 -16.57
C SER A 124 20.83 27.55 -17.72
N ASP A 125 22.13 27.82 -17.79
CA ASP A 125 23.04 27.23 -18.77
C ASP A 125 23.11 25.71 -18.60
N PHE A 126 23.13 25.21 -17.36
CA PHE A 126 23.04 23.78 -17.09
C PHE A 126 21.70 23.19 -17.58
N ALA A 127 20.58 23.85 -17.30
CA ALA A 127 19.25 23.40 -17.72
C ALA A 127 19.09 23.40 -19.26
N THR A 128 19.69 24.35 -19.96
CA THR A 128 19.60 24.44 -21.43
C THR A 128 20.57 23.50 -22.15
N GLN A 129 21.84 23.48 -21.73
CA GLN A 129 22.89 22.71 -22.39
C GLN A 129 22.82 21.22 -22.02
N TYR A 130 22.44 20.90 -20.79
CA TYR A 130 22.36 19.54 -20.28
C TYR A 130 20.91 19.10 -19.99
N GLY A 131 19.90 19.78 -20.51
CA GLY A 131 18.49 19.44 -20.27
C GLY A 131 18.15 17.98 -20.56
N LEU A 132 18.64 17.44 -21.69
CA LEU A 132 18.47 16.02 -22.03
C LEU A 132 19.20 15.11 -21.03
N ILE A 133 20.42 15.47 -20.62
CA ILE A 133 21.16 14.72 -19.58
C ILE A 133 20.44 14.78 -18.24
N PHE A 134 19.89 15.94 -17.85
CA PHE A 134 19.11 16.11 -16.62
C PHE A 134 17.89 15.18 -16.60
N PHE A 135 17.09 15.13 -17.69
CA PHE A 135 15.95 14.21 -17.78
C PHE A 135 16.37 12.75 -17.83
N VAL A 136 17.48 12.41 -18.50
CA VAL A 136 18.04 11.05 -18.49
C VAL A 136 18.52 10.66 -17.10
N CYS A 137 19.27 11.52 -16.41
CA CYS A 137 19.70 11.30 -15.02
C CYS A 137 18.52 11.18 -14.06
N MET A 138 17.48 12.00 -14.25
CA MET A 138 16.24 11.90 -13.47
C MET A 138 15.54 10.56 -13.71
N ALA A 139 15.39 10.16 -14.98
CA ALA A 139 14.78 8.88 -15.34
C ALA A 139 15.57 7.68 -14.79
N VAL A 140 16.91 7.71 -14.91
CA VAL A 140 17.82 6.70 -14.34
C VAL A 140 17.75 6.70 -12.82
N GLY A 141 17.72 7.87 -12.17
CA GLY A 141 17.57 8.00 -10.73
C GLY A 141 16.25 7.41 -10.23
N ILE A 142 15.13 7.70 -10.92
CA ILE A 142 13.83 7.09 -10.62
C ILE A 142 13.87 5.57 -10.85
N ALA A 143 14.52 5.09 -11.91
CA ALA A 143 14.65 3.67 -12.19
C ALA A 143 15.48 2.94 -11.12
N LEU A 144 16.61 3.50 -10.71
CA LEU A 144 17.46 2.99 -9.62
C LEU A 144 16.73 3.02 -8.28
N LEU A 145 15.97 4.09 -8.00
CA LEU A 145 15.14 4.17 -6.80
C LEU A 145 14.05 3.09 -6.80
N LYS A 146 13.36 2.89 -7.93
CA LYS A 146 12.37 1.81 -8.08
C LYS A 146 13.00 0.44 -7.91
N TYR A 147 14.18 0.23 -8.47
CA TYR A 147 14.94 -1.01 -8.31
C TYR A 147 15.31 -1.23 -6.84
N TYR A 148 15.84 -0.22 -6.14
CA TYR A 148 16.18 -0.29 -4.72
C TYR A 148 14.96 -0.58 -3.85
N ILE A 149 13.84 0.11 -4.06
CA ILE A 149 12.58 -0.13 -3.31
C ILE A 149 12.01 -1.54 -3.60
N GLY A 150 12.35 -2.14 -4.73
CA GLY A 150 12.02 -3.54 -5.04
C GLY A 150 12.85 -4.58 -4.29
N THR A 151 13.95 -4.18 -3.64
CA THR A 151 14.74 -5.09 -2.78
C THR A 151 14.12 -5.22 -1.38
N PRO A 152 14.31 -6.34 -0.66
CA PRO A 152 13.74 -6.53 0.67
C PRO A 152 14.13 -5.42 1.67
N ASP A 153 15.41 -5.04 1.69
CA ASP A 153 15.91 -4.01 2.60
C ASP A 153 15.49 -2.60 2.16
N GLY A 154 15.50 -2.32 0.86
CA GLY A 154 15.08 -1.02 0.33
C GLY A 154 13.59 -0.77 0.50
N GLY A 155 12.74 -1.80 0.29
CA GLY A 155 11.31 -1.75 0.58
C GLY A 155 11.04 -1.49 2.05
N TYR A 156 11.72 -2.21 2.95
CA TYR A 156 11.60 -2.00 4.40
C TYR A 156 11.98 -0.58 4.82
N ASN A 157 13.13 -0.08 4.36
CA ASN A 157 13.61 1.27 4.68
C ASN A 157 12.68 2.36 4.12
N PHE A 158 12.14 2.16 2.91
CA PHE A 158 11.20 3.08 2.31
C PHE A 158 9.86 3.11 3.08
N ASP A 159 9.36 1.96 3.50
CA ASP A 159 8.16 1.87 4.33
C ASP A 159 8.38 2.47 5.72
N LEU A 160 9.57 2.31 6.30
CA LEU A 160 9.96 2.95 7.54
C LEU A 160 10.01 4.48 7.39
N LEU A 161 10.55 4.99 6.27
CA LEU A 161 10.55 6.41 5.95
C LEU A 161 9.12 6.95 5.90
N LYS A 162 8.22 6.29 5.16
CA LYS A 162 6.80 6.68 5.06
C LYS A 162 6.14 6.81 6.43
N LEU A 163 6.40 5.87 7.34
CA LEU A 163 5.83 5.86 8.69
C LEU A 163 6.33 7.00 9.58
N ASN A 164 7.53 7.51 9.33
CA ASN A 164 8.12 8.61 10.10
C ASN A 164 7.86 10.00 9.47
N LEU A 165 7.28 10.08 8.27
CA LEU A 165 6.94 11.36 7.65
C LEU A 165 5.79 12.06 8.41
N PRO A 166 5.89 13.37 8.70
CA PRO A 166 4.81 14.14 9.30
C PRO A 166 3.54 14.09 8.44
N LYS A 167 2.36 14.00 9.07
CA LYS A 167 1.03 13.81 8.45
C LYS A 167 0.87 12.50 7.68
N PHE A 168 1.73 12.21 6.71
CA PHE A 168 1.68 11.00 5.87
C PHE A 168 1.84 9.70 6.69
N GLY A 169 2.75 9.68 7.66
CA GLY A 169 2.97 8.51 8.51
C GLY A 169 1.77 8.16 9.40
N ALA A 170 0.95 9.14 9.78
CA ALA A 170 -0.31 8.87 10.49
C ALA A 170 -1.34 8.23 9.56
N MET A 171 -1.48 8.73 8.32
CA MET A 171 -2.37 8.15 7.30
C MET A 171 -1.97 6.71 6.98
N VAL A 172 -0.68 6.43 6.80
CA VAL A 172 -0.18 5.07 6.51
C VAL A 172 -0.48 4.12 7.68
N ARG A 173 -0.26 4.55 8.93
CA ARG A 173 -0.60 3.74 10.10
C ARG A 173 -2.09 3.39 10.15
N SER A 174 -2.97 4.36 9.90
CA SER A 174 -4.42 4.14 9.86
C SER A 174 -4.81 3.17 8.74
N SER A 175 -4.28 3.40 7.52
CA SER A 175 -4.53 2.52 6.38
C SER A 175 -4.12 1.06 6.64
N VAL A 176 -2.91 0.85 7.15
CA VAL A 176 -2.40 -0.50 7.42
C VAL A 176 -3.16 -1.16 8.57
N THR A 177 -3.50 -0.42 9.63
CA THR A 177 -4.28 -0.92 10.76
C THR A 177 -5.69 -1.32 10.33
N ALA A 178 -6.36 -0.49 9.52
CA ALA A 178 -7.68 -0.78 8.98
C ALA A 178 -7.66 -2.05 8.11
N ARG A 179 -6.68 -2.17 7.21
CA ARG A 179 -6.51 -3.35 6.35
C ARG A 179 -6.27 -4.61 7.20
N PHE A 180 -5.37 -4.53 8.16
CA PHE A 180 -5.06 -5.63 9.08
C PHE A 180 -6.30 -6.09 9.85
N ALA A 181 -7.01 -5.16 10.50
CA ALA A 181 -8.19 -5.49 11.31
C ALA A 181 -9.32 -6.07 10.46
N LYS A 182 -9.57 -5.49 9.28
CA LYS A 182 -10.56 -6.00 8.32
C LYS A 182 -10.22 -7.42 7.88
N MET A 183 -8.95 -7.67 7.55
CA MET A 183 -8.48 -8.96 7.09
C MET A 183 -8.61 -10.02 8.18
N LEU A 184 -8.15 -9.69 9.39
CA LEU A 184 -8.25 -10.57 10.54
C LEU A 184 -9.71 -10.88 10.85
N ASN A 185 -10.60 -9.87 10.85
CA ASN A 185 -12.04 -10.06 11.08
C ASN A 185 -12.66 -11.02 10.05
N VAL A 186 -12.40 -10.80 8.76
CA VAL A 186 -12.96 -11.64 7.69
C VAL A 186 -12.53 -13.10 7.86
N LEU A 187 -11.26 -13.35 8.17
CA LEU A 187 -10.73 -14.69 8.38
C LEU A 187 -11.30 -15.34 9.65
N THR A 188 -11.30 -14.63 10.78
CA THR A 188 -11.76 -15.19 12.06
C THR A 188 -13.27 -15.41 12.08
N SER A 189 -14.06 -14.50 11.49
CA SER A 189 -15.52 -14.67 11.31
C SER A 189 -15.87 -15.82 10.36
N SER A 190 -14.97 -16.14 9.42
CA SER A 190 -15.06 -17.30 8.54
C SER A 190 -14.67 -18.64 9.19
N GLY A 191 -14.30 -18.62 10.47
CA GLY A 191 -13.87 -19.82 11.20
C GLY A 191 -12.41 -20.21 10.96
N VAL A 192 -11.60 -19.35 10.34
CA VAL A 192 -10.14 -19.56 10.27
C VAL A 192 -9.56 -19.36 11.68
N GLN A 193 -8.70 -20.29 12.11
CA GLN A 193 -8.04 -20.21 13.41
C GLN A 193 -7.22 -18.91 13.51
N VAL A 194 -7.28 -18.24 14.67
CA VAL A 194 -6.68 -16.92 14.89
C VAL A 194 -5.19 -16.86 14.53
N VAL A 195 -4.42 -17.91 14.83
CA VAL A 195 -2.99 -17.97 14.51
C VAL A 195 -2.72 -17.99 13.00
N ASP A 196 -3.52 -18.74 12.24
CA ASP A 196 -3.45 -18.79 10.79
C ASP A 196 -3.95 -17.48 10.17
N ALA A 197 -5.06 -16.96 10.71
CA ALA A 197 -5.64 -15.69 10.31
C ALA A 197 -4.64 -14.53 10.49
N LEU A 198 -3.90 -14.51 11.59
CA LEU A 198 -2.83 -13.54 11.86
C LEU A 198 -1.68 -13.65 10.85
N SER A 199 -1.30 -14.88 10.47
CA SER A 199 -0.27 -15.11 9.44
C SER A 199 -0.69 -14.54 8.08
N ILE A 200 -1.92 -14.83 7.67
CA ILE A 200 -2.47 -14.40 6.39
C ILE A 200 -2.67 -12.89 6.40
N ALA A 201 -3.21 -12.33 7.49
CA ALA A 201 -3.39 -10.89 7.64
C ALA A 201 -2.04 -10.15 7.56
N ALA A 202 -0.98 -10.69 8.16
CA ALA A 202 0.37 -10.14 8.08
C ALA A 202 0.92 -10.09 6.64
N GLU A 203 0.60 -11.07 5.79
CA GLU A 203 1.03 -11.10 4.38
C GLU A 203 0.27 -10.11 3.48
N THR A 204 -0.90 -9.65 3.95
CA THR A 204 -1.78 -8.78 3.16
C THR A 204 -1.62 -7.30 3.49
N VAL A 205 -0.87 -6.95 4.54
CA VAL A 205 -0.63 -5.55 4.87
C VAL A 205 0.36 -4.93 3.88
N ASP A 206 0.00 -3.78 3.32
CA ASP A 206 0.82 -3.05 2.34
C ASP A 206 1.98 -2.25 3.00
N ASN A 207 2.68 -2.86 3.98
CA ASN A 207 3.82 -2.25 4.66
C ASN A 207 4.73 -3.30 5.34
N MET A 208 5.99 -3.39 4.92
CA MET A 208 6.94 -4.40 5.39
C MET A 208 7.31 -4.26 6.87
N VAL A 209 7.23 -3.05 7.44
CA VAL A 209 7.50 -2.81 8.87
C VAL A 209 6.40 -3.42 9.73
N PHE A 210 5.13 -3.21 9.33
CA PHE A 210 3.99 -3.86 9.97
C PHE A 210 4.00 -5.37 9.76
N GLU A 211 4.24 -5.85 8.53
CA GLU A 211 4.32 -7.29 8.24
C GLU A 211 5.33 -7.98 9.15
N LYS A 212 6.54 -7.42 9.32
CA LYS A 212 7.57 -7.97 10.22
C LYS A 212 7.09 -7.99 11.68
N ALA A 213 6.42 -6.94 12.14
CA ALA A 213 5.86 -6.88 13.49
C ALA A 213 4.75 -7.92 13.71
N LEU A 214 3.83 -8.06 12.75
CA LEU A 214 2.72 -9.02 12.80
C LEU A 214 3.21 -10.48 12.71
N LYS A 215 4.22 -10.76 11.89
CA LYS A 215 4.88 -12.09 11.84
C LYS A 215 5.56 -12.45 13.15
N LYS A 216 6.11 -11.46 13.87
CA LYS A 216 6.61 -11.66 15.24
C LYS A 216 5.45 -11.93 16.19
N ALA A 217 4.40 -11.12 16.15
CA ALA A 217 3.20 -11.29 16.97
C ALA A 217 2.60 -12.70 16.84
N LYS A 218 2.56 -13.26 15.62
CA LYS A 218 2.15 -14.66 15.39
C LYS A 218 2.93 -15.66 16.23
N LYS A 219 4.26 -15.54 16.28
CA LYS A 219 5.12 -16.45 17.05
C LYS A 219 4.85 -16.33 18.54
N ASP A 220 4.65 -15.10 19.00
CA ASP A 220 4.35 -14.79 20.40
C ASP A 220 2.98 -15.38 20.81
N VAL A 221 1.95 -15.22 19.97
CA VAL A 221 0.61 -15.80 20.18
C VAL A 221 0.65 -17.33 20.15
N LEU A 222 1.40 -17.92 19.22
CA LEU A 222 1.60 -19.38 19.19
C LEU A 222 2.29 -19.89 20.47
N GLY A 223 3.14 -19.05 21.08
CA GLY A 223 3.78 -19.31 22.37
C GLY A 223 2.89 -19.06 23.60
N GLY A 224 1.62 -18.68 23.40
CA GLY A 224 0.63 -18.47 24.47
C GLY A 224 0.56 -17.03 25.00
N ILE A 225 1.25 -16.07 24.38
CA ILE A 225 1.12 -14.64 24.73
C ILE A 225 -0.24 -14.13 24.19
N PRO A 226 -1.02 -13.37 24.98
CA PRO A 226 -2.25 -12.76 24.48
C PRO A 226 -2.02 -11.94 23.20
N MET A 227 -2.93 -12.04 22.24
CA MET A 227 -2.82 -11.39 20.93
C MET A 227 -2.71 -9.86 21.06
N SER A 228 -3.50 -9.26 21.94
CA SER A 228 -3.42 -7.83 22.22
C SER A 228 -2.02 -7.38 22.64
N VAL A 229 -1.36 -8.15 23.49
CA VAL A 229 0.02 -7.88 23.96
C VAL A 229 1.03 -8.13 22.83
N ALA A 230 0.88 -9.22 22.09
CA ALA A 230 1.78 -9.57 20.98
C ALA A 230 1.75 -8.55 19.83
N LEU A 231 0.63 -7.86 19.63
CA LEU A 231 0.44 -6.83 18.60
C LEU A 231 1.03 -5.46 18.99
N GLU A 232 1.48 -5.29 20.24
CA GLU A 232 2.12 -4.05 20.67
C GLU A 232 3.37 -3.76 19.84
N SER A 233 3.38 -2.60 19.19
CA SER A 233 4.53 -2.12 18.43
C SER A 233 4.54 -0.60 18.36
N LYS A 234 5.69 -0.03 18.00
CA LYS A 234 5.88 1.43 17.87
C LYS A 234 4.86 2.10 16.95
N TYR A 235 4.40 1.39 15.92
CA TYR A 235 3.55 1.96 14.86
C TYR A 235 2.09 1.53 14.95
N MET A 236 1.78 0.47 15.71
CA MET A 236 0.40 0.06 15.95
C MET A 236 -0.30 1.06 16.89
N PRO A 237 -1.47 1.62 16.52
CA PRO A 237 -2.20 2.53 17.39
C PRO A 237 -2.67 1.86 18.68
N ALA A 238 -2.48 2.53 19.82
CA ALA A 238 -2.89 2.01 21.13
C ALA A 238 -4.40 1.73 21.21
N MET A 239 -5.23 2.53 20.52
CA MET A 239 -6.67 2.31 20.42
C MET A 239 -7.01 0.96 19.76
N ALA A 240 -6.28 0.58 18.70
CA ALA A 240 -6.49 -0.71 18.04
C ALA A 240 -6.18 -1.87 19.00
N ILE A 241 -5.05 -1.79 19.70
CA ILE A 241 -4.64 -2.78 20.71
C ILE A 241 -5.69 -2.87 21.83
N GLY A 242 -6.19 -1.73 22.31
CA GLY A 242 -7.22 -1.68 23.35
C GLY A 242 -8.52 -2.36 22.94
N LEU A 243 -9.05 -2.07 21.76
CA LEU A 243 -10.27 -2.72 21.24
C LEU A 243 -10.06 -4.22 21.02
N ILE A 244 -8.91 -4.62 20.47
CA ILE A 244 -8.56 -6.04 20.31
C ILE A 244 -8.48 -6.73 21.67
N SER A 245 -7.90 -6.09 22.69
CA SER A 245 -7.84 -6.63 24.05
C SER A 245 -9.22 -6.84 24.66
N ILE A 246 -10.14 -5.90 24.44
CA ILE A 246 -11.53 -6.02 24.90
C ILE A 246 -12.18 -7.23 24.22
N GLY A 247 -12.06 -7.35 22.89
CA GLY A 247 -12.64 -8.45 22.11
C GLY A 247 -12.04 -9.82 22.45
N GLU A 248 -10.74 -9.88 22.71
CA GLU A 248 -10.03 -11.09 23.15
C GLU A 248 -10.54 -11.59 24.51
N ARG A 249 -10.82 -10.69 25.46
CA ARG A 249 -11.31 -11.05 26.80
C ARG A 249 -12.82 -11.35 26.84
N SER A 250 -13.61 -10.62 26.05
CA SER A 250 -15.07 -10.77 26.03
C SER A 250 -15.56 -11.86 25.08
N GLY A 251 -14.68 -12.37 24.21
CA GLY A 251 -15.07 -13.27 23.11
C GLY A 251 -15.69 -12.57 21.91
N ALA A 252 -15.85 -11.23 21.95
CA ALA A 252 -16.40 -10.42 20.87
C ALA A 252 -15.32 -9.90 19.91
N LEU A 253 -14.33 -10.73 19.57
CA LEU A 253 -13.17 -10.31 18.77
C LEU A 253 -13.56 -9.78 17.38
N SER A 254 -14.48 -10.46 16.69
CA SER A 254 -14.92 -10.05 15.35
C SER A 254 -15.56 -8.66 15.34
N GLU A 255 -16.43 -8.37 16.31
CA GLU A 255 -17.08 -7.06 16.46
C GLU A 255 -16.06 -5.94 16.75
N MET A 256 -15.10 -6.20 17.64
CA MET A 256 -14.05 -5.23 17.94
C MET A 256 -13.12 -4.99 16.75
N LEU A 257 -12.78 -6.03 15.98
CA LEU A 257 -11.97 -5.90 14.77
C LEU A 257 -12.71 -5.13 13.66
N GLU A 258 -14.01 -5.32 13.54
CA GLU A 258 -14.86 -4.52 12.63
C GLU A 258 -14.83 -3.05 13.03
N GLY A 259 -15.05 -2.73 14.31
CA GLY A 259 -14.96 -1.35 14.81
C GLY A 259 -13.58 -0.71 14.59
N VAL A 260 -12.49 -1.47 14.80
CA VAL A 260 -11.13 -1.00 14.48
C VAL A 260 -11.00 -0.73 12.97
N ALA A 261 -11.48 -1.63 12.12
CA ALA A 261 -11.41 -1.46 10.68
C ALA A 261 -12.18 -0.22 10.20
N GLU A 262 -13.40 -0.01 10.69
CA GLU A 262 -14.23 1.14 10.34
C GLU A 262 -13.63 2.45 10.81
N TYR A 263 -13.23 2.52 12.09
CA TYR A 263 -12.62 3.71 12.67
C TYR A 263 -11.36 4.13 11.90
N PHE A 264 -10.41 3.21 11.69
CA PHE A 264 -9.16 3.54 11.00
C PHE A 264 -9.34 3.75 9.50
N THR A 265 -10.41 3.23 8.89
CA THR A 265 -10.78 3.59 7.52
C THR A 265 -11.23 5.05 7.46
N SER A 266 -12.14 5.45 8.35
CA SER A 266 -12.63 6.83 8.41
C SER A 266 -11.51 7.83 8.77
N ASP A 267 -10.69 7.50 9.76
CA ASP A 267 -9.54 8.31 10.18
C ASP A 267 -8.47 8.40 9.07
N MET A 268 -8.30 7.35 8.25
CA MET A 268 -7.46 7.42 7.04
C MET A 268 -8.06 8.38 5.99
N GLU A 269 -9.37 8.33 5.75
CA GLU A 269 -10.05 9.22 4.80
C GLU A 269 -9.94 10.68 5.22
N GLU A 270 -10.18 11.00 6.50
CA GLU A 270 -10.04 12.35 7.05
C GLU A 270 -8.60 12.88 6.90
N LYS A 271 -7.60 12.04 7.21
CA LYS A 271 -6.18 12.41 7.03
C LYS A 271 -5.79 12.59 5.58
N MET A 272 -6.48 11.92 4.65
CA MET A 272 -6.23 12.08 3.21
C MET A 272 -6.74 13.43 2.69
N GLU A 273 -7.82 13.97 3.25
CA GLU A 273 -8.35 15.29 2.90
C GLU A 273 -7.52 16.45 3.46
N GLY A 274 -6.82 16.22 4.58
CA GLY A 274 -5.96 17.21 5.24
C GLY A 274 -4.52 17.33 4.70
N VAL A 275 -4.17 16.58 3.66
CA VAL A 275 -2.83 16.55 3.01
C VAL A 275 -2.91 17.12 1.60
#